data_AF-A0A936BR30-F1
#
_entry.id   AF-A0A936BR30-F1
#
_cell.length_a   1.000
_cell.length_b   1.000
_cell.length_c   1.000
_cell.angle_alpha   90.00
_cell.angle_beta   90.00
_cell.angle_gamma   90.00
#
_symmetry.space_group_name_H-M   'P 1'
#
loop_
_entity.id
_entity.type
_entity.pdbx_description
1 polymer ?
#
loop_
_entity_poly.entity_id
_entity_poly.type
_entity_poly.pdbx_seq_one_letter_code
_entity_poly.pdbx_strand_id
1 'polypeptide(L)'
;MLSETMQTTRASFFTRLTMSVAAAAPVLAVCLALATAGPAAGASYEWDPNGSSAGIGGSGVWDADPLHLYFATSGVWEAWANSSSPPDSVQFSGSGTVTIDATTIYADRLSFTGGNYRLQQTNSSSILNLAGGLTIASGRTVTSVVTITGAALALDGGGTFRLGGNDLIGNATAIDLLGSTRFNLDGYTATVGGFTLTQGTIEGNGTLTASSYLLRSGNVNAILAGTGNLEKTGSGSVWVRSANIFTGSTLISGGELILSANAGLDQSSSVTVSGGRLTISELTGQNIKRVNVDSGSLVLTGNLRTDTGTHVSNGGRLIGSGFAGESDVTINRGGVIEPGVENGVGTITTGNLLLNSGGTYRWDVQDSLGESGSDWDLIRANGNLTVASTSSDRFIFFVNGLGVAPVVPAVGSSLSWEVARFSSGQLYQTGADLSALYDIQLYGTWAAAGLDPQLFSITALNNSLYLTMAVPEPIHYAMILGAVTLGLVGYRRWRRSPLAA
;
A
#
# COMPACT_ATOMS: atom_id res chain seq x y z
N MET A 1 57.37 30.64 -83.89
CA MET A 1 58.70 30.80 -83.26
C MET A 1 58.48 30.88 -81.75
N LEU A 2 59.35 30.27 -80.95
CA LEU A 2 59.24 30.23 -79.49
C LEU A 2 60.29 31.16 -78.87
N SER A 3 59.93 31.93 -77.84
CA SER A 3 60.60 31.85 -76.53
C SER A 3 59.79 32.58 -75.44
N GLU A 4 59.96 32.12 -74.20
CA GLU A 4 60.18 32.88 -72.94
C GLU A 4 59.47 34.23 -72.67
N THR A 5 58.92 34.50 -71.47
CA THR A 5 58.41 33.64 -70.38
C THR A 5 57.60 34.51 -69.40
N MET A 6 56.30 34.25 -69.21
CA MET A 6 55.54 34.68 -68.01
C MET A 6 54.12 34.11 -68.04
N GLN A 7 53.75 33.24 -67.08
CA GLN A 7 52.35 32.91 -66.81
C GLN A 7 52.12 32.27 -65.42
N THR A 8 51.15 32.82 -64.69
CA THR A 8 50.16 32.16 -63.78
C THR A 8 50.59 31.02 -62.82
N THR A 9 50.12 30.99 -61.57
CA THR A 9 48.68 30.88 -61.24
C THR A 9 48.29 31.39 -59.83
N ARG A 10 47.01 31.78 -59.71
CA ARG A 10 46.19 32.17 -58.53
C ARG A 10 46.26 31.15 -57.37
N ALA A 11 45.84 31.43 -56.12
CA ALA A 11 44.56 32.00 -55.64
C ALA A 11 44.63 32.32 -54.13
N SER A 12 43.75 33.10 -53.45
CA SER A 12 42.70 34.07 -53.84
C SER A 12 42.22 34.85 -52.58
N PHE A 13 41.84 36.13 -52.74
CA PHE A 13 40.73 36.92 -52.09
C PHE A 13 40.25 36.64 -50.63
N PHE A 14 39.73 37.56 -49.81
CA PHE A 14 39.23 38.96 -49.89
C PHE A 14 39.00 39.46 -48.41
N THR A 15 38.76 40.71 -47.97
CA THR A 15 38.68 42.10 -48.50
C THR A 15 39.00 43.08 -47.35
N ARG A 16 39.45 44.32 -47.61
CA ARG A 16 39.25 45.48 -46.70
C ARG A 16 39.05 46.78 -47.47
N LEU A 17 37.94 47.51 -47.24
CA LEU A 17 37.79 48.92 -47.64
C LEU A 17 36.78 49.68 -46.74
N THR A 18 37.27 50.73 -46.08
CA THR A 18 36.62 51.98 -45.61
C THR A 18 35.20 52.03 -44.99
N MET A 19 35.18 52.59 -43.76
CA MET A 19 34.28 53.65 -43.23
C MET A 19 32.83 53.35 -42.80
N SER A 20 32.56 53.53 -41.50
CA SER A 20 31.54 54.48 -41.02
C SER A 20 31.77 54.94 -39.55
N VAL A 21 32.02 56.25 -39.39
CA VAL A 21 31.51 57.20 -38.36
C VAL A 21 31.50 56.88 -36.83
N ALA A 22 32.19 57.78 -36.08
CA ALA A 22 31.91 58.31 -34.71
C ALA A 22 32.39 57.62 -33.41
N ALA A 23 32.64 58.50 -32.42
CA ALA A 23 32.76 58.32 -30.96
C ALA A 23 33.98 57.54 -30.38
N ALA A 24 34.49 57.84 -29.18
CA ALA A 24 34.45 59.07 -28.38
C ALA A 24 35.52 59.04 -27.24
N ALA A 25 35.89 60.22 -26.74
CA ALA A 25 36.59 60.48 -25.47
C ALA A 25 36.27 61.94 -25.07
N PRO A 26 36.39 62.39 -23.79
CA PRO A 26 37.16 61.77 -22.69
C PRO A 26 36.46 61.74 -21.31
N VAL A 27 37.22 61.35 -20.27
CA VAL A 27 36.98 61.51 -18.82
C VAL A 27 35.68 60.92 -18.23
N LEU A 28 35.84 59.83 -17.47
CA LEU A 28 35.03 59.56 -16.28
C LEU A 28 35.91 58.95 -15.19
N ALA A 29 35.67 59.28 -13.92
CA ALA A 29 36.45 58.75 -12.81
C ALA A 29 36.10 57.28 -12.53
N VAL A 30 37.10 56.40 -12.51
CA VAL A 30 36.93 54.98 -12.18
C VAL A 30 36.87 54.82 -10.66
N CYS A 31 35.72 55.17 -10.07
CA CYS A 31 35.30 54.62 -8.80
C CYS A 31 34.88 53.16 -9.02
N LEU A 32 35.87 52.27 -9.16
CA LEU A 32 35.63 50.83 -9.14
C LEU A 32 35.26 50.44 -7.70
N ALA A 33 34.01 50.65 -7.35
CA ALA A 33 33.41 49.95 -6.23
C ALA A 33 33.47 48.45 -6.56
N LEU A 34 34.34 47.71 -5.87
CA LEU A 34 34.20 46.26 -5.79
C LEU A 34 32.93 45.99 -5.00
N ALA A 35 31.80 45.98 -5.70
CA ALA A 35 30.71 45.09 -5.35
C ALA A 35 31.27 43.68 -5.52
N THR A 36 31.86 43.14 -4.45
CA THR A 36 32.06 41.71 -4.29
C THR A 36 30.67 41.09 -4.35
N ALA A 37 30.29 40.63 -5.54
CA ALA A 37 29.02 39.97 -5.75
C ALA A 37 29.00 38.75 -4.83
N GLY A 38 28.16 38.80 -3.80
CA GLY A 38 27.91 37.65 -2.96
C GLY A 38 27.38 36.50 -3.82
N PRO A 39 27.55 35.24 -3.37
CA PRO A 39 27.05 34.08 -4.07
C PRO A 39 25.55 34.24 -4.37
N ALA A 40 25.13 33.74 -5.53
CA ALA A 40 23.74 33.82 -5.94
C ALA A 40 22.88 32.95 -5.00
N ALA A 41 21.95 33.58 -4.28
CA ALA A 41 21.18 32.94 -3.23
C ALA A 41 20.45 31.67 -3.71
N GLY A 42 20.54 30.59 -2.93
CA GLY A 42 20.38 29.21 -3.39
C GLY A 42 21.71 28.54 -3.77
N ALA A 43 22.84 29.00 -3.21
CA ALA A 43 24.18 28.46 -3.46
C ALA A 43 24.45 27.18 -2.65
N SER A 44 25.50 26.43 -3.04
CA SER A 44 25.93 25.20 -2.37
C SER A 44 27.38 25.29 -1.89
N TYR A 45 27.59 25.18 -0.58
CA TYR A 45 28.90 25.28 0.08
C TYR A 45 29.30 23.93 0.69
N GLU A 46 30.59 23.74 0.94
CA GLU A 46 31.10 22.69 1.82
C GLU A 46 31.41 23.28 3.20
N TRP A 47 30.99 22.59 4.27
CA TRP A 47 31.28 23.00 5.65
C TRP A 47 32.58 22.39 6.14
N ASP A 48 33.47 23.26 6.57
CA ASP A 48 34.76 22.89 7.13
C ASP A 48 35.14 23.83 8.28
N PRO A 49 35.04 23.35 9.54
CA PRO A 49 35.32 24.16 10.72
C PRO A 49 36.83 24.35 10.99
N ASN A 50 37.71 23.76 10.16
CA ASN A 50 39.17 23.80 10.38
C ASN A 50 39.84 24.98 9.67
N GLY A 51 39.10 25.74 8.87
CA GLY A 51 39.61 26.89 8.12
C GLY A 51 40.26 26.51 6.78
N SER A 52 41.11 27.39 6.24
CA SER A 52 41.32 27.57 4.80
C SER A 52 42.00 26.44 3.99
N SER A 53 42.14 25.23 4.53
CA SER A 53 42.59 24.03 3.83
C SER A 53 41.40 23.20 3.38
N ALA A 54 41.33 22.82 2.10
CA ALA A 54 40.18 22.10 1.56
C ALA A 54 40.09 20.66 2.10
N GLY A 55 39.11 20.42 2.99
CA GLY A 55 38.72 19.10 3.48
C GLY A 55 39.18 18.81 4.91
N ILE A 56 38.46 18.03 5.71
CA ILE A 56 37.31 17.16 5.36
C ILE A 56 36.27 17.30 6.49
N GLY A 57 35.67 18.48 6.65
CA GLY A 57 34.72 18.76 7.74
C GLY A 57 35.32 18.52 9.14
N GLY A 58 34.49 18.43 10.17
CA GLY A 58 34.97 18.14 11.52
C GLY A 58 33.95 18.39 12.63
N SER A 59 34.40 18.97 13.74
CA SER A 59 33.54 19.53 14.79
C SER A 59 33.80 21.02 14.94
N GLY A 60 32.77 21.83 15.08
CA GLY A 60 32.92 23.28 15.21
C GLY A 60 31.60 24.02 15.40
N VAL A 61 31.70 25.34 15.56
CA VAL A 61 30.54 26.23 15.66
C VAL A 61 30.13 26.70 14.27
N TRP A 62 28.83 26.56 13.98
CA TRP A 62 28.15 27.26 12.90
C TRP A 62 27.38 28.43 13.53
N ASP A 63 27.80 29.63 13.13
CA ASP A 63 27.18 30.93 13.39
C ASP A 63 27.33 31.76 12.09
N ALA A 64 26.83 32.98 12.05
CA ALA A 64 26.85 33.85 10.86
C ALA A 64 28.22 34.48 10.53
N ASP A 65 29.23 34.36 11.40
CA ASP A 65 30.52 35.07 11.30
C ASP A 65 31.66 34.27 11.96
N PRO A 66 32.83 33.99 11.32
CA PRO A 66 33.19 34.05 9.90
C PRO A 66 33.72 32.71 9.30
N LEU A 67 33.99 32.69 7.99
CA LEU A 67 34.96 31.81 7.28
C LEU A 67 34.88 30.26 7.38
N HIS A 68 33.88 29.64 8.02
CA HIS A 68 33.78 28.17 8.11
C HIS A 68 33.08 27.47 6.92
N LEU A 69 32.90 28.16 5.78
CA LEU A 69 32.27 27.64 4.58
C LEU A 69 33.12 27.89 3.32
N TYR A 70 33.30 26.83 2.54
CA TYR A 70 34.02 26.83 1.27
C TYR A 70 33.04 26.76 0.10
N PHE A 71 33.00 27.77 -0.76
CA PHE A 71 32.11 27.76 -1.92
C PHE A 71 32.77 26.99 -3.07
N ALA A 72 32.45 25.70 -3.17
CA ALA A 72 33.10 24.75 -4.07
C ALA A 72 33.02 25.10 -5.58
N THR A 73 32.15 26.04 -5.98
CA THR A 73 32.06 26.53 -7.36
C THR A 73 33.00 27.71 -7.65
N SER A 74 33.32 28.55 -6.65
CA SER A 74 34.29 29.65 -6.78
C SER A 74 35.71 29.24 -6.39
N GLY A 75 35.85 28.27 -5.48
CA GLY A 75 37.12 27.92 -4.85
C GLY A 75 37.53 28.88 -3.74
N VAL A 76 36.59 29.68 -3.22
CA VAL A 76 36.82 30.75 -2.24
C VAL A 76 36.09 30.45 -0.93
N TRP A 77 36.61 30.98 0.18
CA TRP A 77 35.99 30.91 1.51
C TRP A 77 35.12 32.15 1.73
N GLU A 78 33.86 31.92 2.09
CA GLU A 78 32.81 32.94 2.09
C GLU A 78 32.00 32.83 3.40
N ALA A 79 31.42 33.94 3.87
CA ALA A 79 30.64 33.97 5.11
C ALA A 79 29.20 33.51 4.85
N TRP A 80 28.56 32.88 5.85
CA TRP A 80 27.18 32.44 5.72
C TRP A 80 26.22 33.64 5.71
N ALA A 81 25.70 33.97 4.52
CA ALA A 81 24.62 34.93 4.38
C ALA A 81 23.33 34.33 4.94
N ASN A 82 23.14 34.42 6.26
CA ASN A 82 22.05 33.80 7.01
C ASN A 82 20.66 34.37 6.65
N SER A 83 20.18 34.03 5.46
CA SER A 83 18.99 34.54 4.81
C SER A 83 17.86 33.52 4.82
N SER A 84 16.65 33.96 5.12
CA SER A 84 15.45 33.12 5.06
C SER A 84 14.83 33.02 3.66
N SER A 85 15.33 33.77 2.66
CA SER A 85 14.73 33.75 1.31
C SER A 85 15.67 34.21 0.18
N PRO A 86 15.95 33.33 -0.81
CA PRO A 86 16.05 31.88 -0.64
C PRO A 86 17.25 31.56 0.27
N PRO A 87 17.15 30.55 1.15
CA PRO A 87 18.29 30.09 1.93
C PRO A 87 19.23 29.19 1.11
N ASP A 88 20.47 29.07 1.56
CA ASP A 88 21.54 28.34 0.87
C ASP A 88 21.65 26.85 1.34
N SER A 89 22.37 26.01 0.59
CA SER A 89 22.63 24.59 0.89
C SER A 89 24.07 24.33 1.36
N VAL A 90 24.26 23.33 2.22
CA VAL A 90 25.57 22.99 2.81
C VAL A 90 25.85 21.50 2.80
N GLN A 91 27.04 21.10 2.35
CA GLN A 91 27.55 19.73 2.33
C GLN A 91 28.57 19.48 3.44
N PHE A 92 28.43 18.35 4.12
CA PHE A 92 29.25 17.90 5.25
C PHE A 92 29.98 16.60 4.86
N SER A 93 31.21 16.75 4.38
CA SER A 93 32.08 15.66 3.92
C SER A 93 32.82 14.92 5.04
N GLY A 94 32.78 15.45 6.28
CA GLY A 94 33.54 14.99 7.44
C GLY A 94 32.77 14.16 8.46
N SER A 95 33.15 14.27 9.73
CA SER A 95 32.39 13.73 10.87
C SER A 95 32.66 14.56 12.14
N GLY A 96 31.66 14.65 13.02
CA GLY A 96 31.80 15.40 14.28
C GLY A 96 30.52 16.05 14.79
N THR A 97 30.66 17.19 15.45
CA THR A 97 29.54 17.99 15.99
C THR A 97 29.44 19.34 15.29
N VAL A 98 28.27 19.65 14.72
CA VAL A 98 27.90 20.97 14.24
C VAL A 98 27.14 21.68 15.37
N THR A 99 27.77 22.68 15.99
CA THR A 99 27.19 23.44 17.10
C THR A 99 26.53 24.71 16.57
N ILE A 100 25.22 24.83 16.70
CA ILE A 100 24.41 25.98 16.27
C ILE A 100 24.40 27.05 17.37
N ASP A 101 25.10 28.17 17.15
CA ASP A 101 25.27 29.26 18.13
C ASP A 101 24.58 30.58 17.74
N ALA A 102 23.68 30.54 16.76
CA ALA A 102 22.80 31.65 16.38
C ALA A 102 21.36 31.41 16.84
N THR A 103 20.56 32.48 17.01
CA THR A 103 19.12 32.37 17.34
C THR A 103 18.35 31.59 16.27
N THR A 104 18.67 31.76 14.98
CA THR A 104 18.18 30.88 13.92
C THR A 104 19.19 30.84 12.79
N ILE A 105 19.54 29.65 12.32
CA ILE A 105 20.26 29.44 11.06
C ILE A 105 19.26 28.97 10.02
N TYR A 106 19.15 29.70 8.91
CA TYR A 106 18.31 29.36 7.76
C TYR A 106 19.15 28.68 6.68
N ALA A 107 18.77 27.47 6.26
CA ALA A 107 19.35 26.74 5.13
C ALA A 107 18.23 26.12 4.26
N ASP A 108 18.51 25.80 3.00
CA ASP A 108 17.65 24.91 2.20
C ASP A 108 17.91 23.46 2.64
N ARG A 109 19.13 22.96 2.44
CA ARG A 109 19.46 21.55 2.65
C ARG A 109 20.84 21.34 3.25
N LEU A 110 20.90 20.39 4.20
CA LEU A 110 22.16 19.88 4.74
C LEU A 110 22.43 18.48 4.17
N SER A 111 23.58 18.28 3.53
CA SER A 111 23.94 17.04 2.83
C SER A 111 25.15 16.35 3.48
N PHE A 112 24.93 15.29 4.23
CA PHE A 112 25.95 14.55 4.99
C PHE A 112 26.49 13.39 4.17
N THR A 113 27.54 13.66 3.38
CA THR A 113 28.22 12.68 2.51
C THR A 113 29.39 11.98 3.21
N GLY A 114 29.87 12.54 4.32
CA GLY A 114 30.98 12.03 5.13
C GLY A 114 30.66 10.87 6.05
N GLY A 115 31.18 10.92 7.29
CA GLY A 115 30.87 10.03 8.40
C GLY A 115 29.62 10.45 9.19
N ASN A 116 29.61 10.10 10.48
CA ASN A 116 28.50 10.41 11.38
C ASN A 116 28.59 11.82 11.96
N TYR A 117 27.42 12.41 12.26
CA TYR A 117 27.32 13.76 12.79
C TYR A 117 26.38 13.89 13.99
N ARG A 118 26.63 14.91 14.79
CA ARG A 118 25.72 15.44 15.80
C ARG A 118 25.40 16.89 15.49
N LEU A 119 24.12 17.26 15.46
CA LEU A 119 23.68 18.66 15.42
C LEU A 119 23.32 19.06 16.85
N GLN A 120 23.86 20.17 17.35
CA GLN A 120 23.71 20.57 18.76
C GLN A 120 23.46 22.07 18.89
N GLN A 121 22.48 22.46 19.70
CA GLN A 121 22.25 23.85 20.08
C GLN A 121 23.14 24.26 21.27
N THR A 122 23.61 25.52 21.30
CA THR A 122 24.29 26.07 22.49
C THR A 122 23.32 26.47 23.58
N ASN A 123 22.11 26.90 23.21
CA ASN A 123 21.05 27.32 24.12
C ASN A 123 19.67 26.97 23.53
N SER A 124 18.62 27.00 24.36
CA SER A 124 17.26 26.60 23.96
C SER A 124 16.57 27.52 22.94
N SER A 125 17.21 28.63 22.55
CA SER A 125 16.70 29.53 21.50
C SER A 125 17.37 29.30 20.15
N SER A 126 18.44 28.49 20.06
CA SER A 126 19.12 28.24 18.77
C SER A 126 18.31 27.26 17.92
N ILE A 127 17.78 27.75 16.80
CA ILE A 127 16.95 26.96 15.87
C ILE A 127 17.70 26.71 14.57
N LEU A 128 17.56 25.50 14.02
CA LEU A 128 17.91 25.20 12.63
C LEU A 128 16.63 25.24 11.79
N ASN A 129 16.54 26.14 10.81
CA ASN A 129 15.39 26.27 9.92
C ASN A 129 15.78 25.77 8.51
N LEU A 130 15.10 24.73 8.05
CA LEU A 130 15.36 24.05 6.78
C LEU A 130 14.17 24.24 5.84
N ALA A 131 14.40 24.86 4.68
CA ALA A 131 13.37 25.02 3.65
C ALA A 131 13.18 23.75 2.78
N GLY A 132 14.23 22.91 2.67
CA GLY A 132 14.24 21.67 1.90
C GLY A 132 14.45 20.42 2.76
N GLY A 133 15.51 20.37 3.58
CA GLY A 133 15.69 19.31 4.59
C GLY A 133 17.10 18.70 4.72
N LEU A 134 17.15 17.39 4.95
CA LEU A 134 18.37 16.63 5.22
C LEU A 134 18.58 15.52 4.19
N THR A 135 19.76 15.47 3.59
CA THR A 135 20.24 14.30 2.84
C THR A 135 21.38 13.66 3.63
N ILE A 136 21.25 12.38 3.97
CA ILE A 136 22.21 11.65 4.81
C ILE A 136 22.62 10.41 4.02
N ALA A 137 23.90 10.30 3.65
CA ALA A 137 24.38 9.20 2.84
C ALA A 137 24.21 7.83 3.53
N SER A 138 24.12 6.77 2.72
CA SER A 138 23.93 5.41 3.22
C SER A 138 25.02 4.99 4.23
N GLY A 139 24.58 4.33 5.29
CA GLY A 139 25.42 3.90 6.42
C GLY A 139 25.84 5.02 7.38
N ARG A 140 25.38 6.27 7.18
CA ARG A 140 25.70 7.41 8.06
C ARG A 140 24.55 7.75 8.98
N THR A 141 24.86 8.34 10.12
CA THR A 141 23.88 8.78 11.13
C THR A 141 24.10 10.24 11.48
N VAL A 142 23.04 11.05 11.38
CA VAL A 142 22.97 12.41 11.94
C VAL A 142 22.08 12.37 13.16
N THR A 143 22.60 12.76 14.32
CA THR A 143 21.84 12.83 15.58
C THR A 143 21.54 14.28 15.92
N SER A 144 20.27 14.69 15.95
CA SER A 144 19.92 16.05 16.38
C SER A 144 19.68 16.14 17.88
N VAL A 145 20.26 17.16 18.53
CA VAL A 145 19.77 17.76 19.78
C VAL A 145 19.50 19.27 19.62
N VAL A 146 19.30 19.72 18.38
CA VAL A 146 18.81 21.07 18.04
C VAL A 146 17.38 20.99 17.53
N THR A 147 16.56 21.98 17.86
CA THR A 147 15.22 22.12 17.27
C THR A 147 15.31 22.43 15.78
N ILE A 148 14.85 21.51 14.95
CA ILE A 148 14.73 21.68 13.49
C ILE A 148 13.32 22.18 13.16
N THR A 149 13.22 23.17 12.29
CA THR A 149 11.96 23.77 11.84
C THR A 149 11.94 23.89 10.32
N GLY A 150 10.75 24.01 9.73
CA GLY A 150 10.58 24.24 8.30
C GLY A 150 9.11 24.22 7.92
N ALA A 151 8.79 24.45 6.64
CA ALA A 151 7.46 24.14 6.11
C ALA A 151 7.34 22.62 5.84
N ALA A 152 8.35 22.06 5.17
CA ALA A 152 8.52 20.64 4.97
C ALA A 152 10.00 20.26 5.16
N LEU A 153 10.23 19.10 5.79
CA LEU A 153 11.53 18.52 6.08
C LEU A 153 11.65 17.20 5.30
N ALA A 154 12.28 17.25 4.14
CA ALA A 154 12.64 16.05 3.40
C ALA A 154 13.78 15.31 4.14
N LEU A 155 13.66 13.99 4.28
CA LEU A 155 14.68 13.12 4.88
C LEU A 155 15.09 12.05 3.86
N ASP A 156 16.24 12.24 3.21
CA ASP A 156 16.69 11.43 2.07
C ASP A 156 18.15 10.94 2.19
N GLY A 157 18.65 10.20 1.19
CA GLY A 157 20.05 9.78 1.04
C GLY A 157 20.37 8.36 1.52
N GLY A 158 19.43 7.71 2.22
CA GLY A 158 19.54 6.30 2.64
C GLY A 158 20.30 6.05 3.94
N GLY A 159 20.70 7.11 4.65
CA GLY A 159 21.27 7.07 6.00
C GLY A 159 20.21 7.12 7.11
N THR A 160 20.62 7.51 8.31
CA THR A 160 19.76 7.60 9.49
C THR A 160 19.72 9.02 10.03
N PHE A 161 18.53 9.63 10.08
CA PHE A 161 18.27 10.79 10.93
C PHE A 161 17.77 10.29 12.29
N ARG A 162 18.40 10.72 13.38
CA ARG A 162 18.10 10.26 14.75
C ARG A 162 17.81 11.43 15.68
N LEU A 163 16.75 11.33 16.48
CA LEU A 163 16.48 12.27 17.57
C LEU A 163 17.37 11.98 18.78
N GLY A 164 17.75 13.02 19.51
CA GLY A 164 18.46 12.94 20.80
C GLY A 164 17.73 13.66 21.93
N GLY A 165 16.42 13.84 21.80
CA GLY A 165 15.55 14.58 22.71
C GLY A 165 14.12 14.67 22.16
N ASN A 166 13.17 14.98 23.04
CA ASN A 166 11.75 15.16 22.70
C ASN A 166 11.50 16.43 21.88
N ASP A 167 10.59 16.34 20.91
CA ASP A 167 9.97 17.45 20.18
C ASP A 167 10.99 18.43 19.55
N LEU A 168 12.13 17.87 19.11
CA LEU A 168 13.20 18.54 18.36
C LEU A 168 12.85 18.80 16.88
N ILE A 169 11.59 18.62 16.48
CA ILE A 169 11.06 19.00 15.18
C ILE A 169 9.86 19.89 15.44
N GLY A 170 9.84 21.10 14.90
CA GLY A 170 8.80 22.08 15.21
C GLY A 170 7.42 21.62 14.74
N ASN A 171 6.41 21.77 15.60
CA ASN A 171 5.08 21.12 15.49
C ASN A 171 4.28 21.43 14.21
N ALA A 172 4.65 22.44 13.43
CA ALA A 172 4.02 22.77 12.14
C ALA A 172 4.76 22.18 10.92
N THR A 173 5.97 21.65 11.11
CA THR A 173 6.83 21.10 10.04
C THR A 173 6.24 19.79 9.54
N ALA A 174 5.97 19.67 8.24
CA ALA A 174 5.69 18.37 7.63
C ALA A 174 7.01 17.58 7.43
N ILE A 175 6.96 16.25 7.47
CA ILE A 175 8.09 15.38 7.13
C ILE A 175 7.74 14.57 5.87
N ASP A 176 8.70 14.42 4.95
CA ASP A 176 8.65 13.42 3.88
C ASP A 176 9.88 12.52 3.96
N LEU A 177 9.68 11.23 4.22
CA LEU A 177 10.74 10.23 4.33
C LEU A 177 10.94 9.55 2.97
N LEU A 178 12.18 9.63 2.46
CA LEU A 178 12.56 9.34 1.09
C LEU A 178 13.66 8.28 1.00
N GLY A 179 13.82 7.67 -0.17
CA GLY A 179 14.86 6.67 -0.44
C GLY A 179 14.83 5.49 0.54
N SER A 180 15.99 4.97 0.92
CA SER A 180 16.12 3.95 1.98
C SER A 180 16.31 4.56 3.38
N THR A 181 15.95 5.83 3.57
CA THR A 181 16.32 6.62 4.76
C THR A 181 15.57 6.15 6.01
N ARG A 182 16.25 6.23 7.14
CA ARG A 182 15.76 5.80 8.45
C ARG A 182 15.50 7.02 9.33
N PHE A 183 14.27 7.21 9.79
CA PHE A 183 13.94 8.20 10.81
C PHE A 183 13.81 7.49 12.16
N ASN A 184 14.82 7.62 13.00
CA ASN A 184 14.92 6.95 14.28
C ASN A 184 14.57 7.92 15.43
N LEU A 185 13.47 7.64 16.13
CA LEU A 185 13.00 8.46 17.24
C LEU A 185 13.76 8.20 18.55
N ASP A 186 14.56 7.14 18.64
CA ASP A 186 15.47 6.83 19.77
C ASP A 186 14.82 6.86 21.17
N GLY A 187 13.54 6.48 21.25
CA GLY A 187 12.69 6.50 22.46
C GLY A 187 11.97 7.83 22.74
N TYR A 188 12.25 8.90 21.98
CA TYR A 188 11.70 10.24 22.19
C TYR A 188 10.33 10.45 21.53
N THR A 189 9.65 11.53 21.94
CA THR A 189 8.45 12.06 21.27
C THR A 189 8.80 13.03 20.15
N ALA A 190 7.96 13.11 19.13
CA ALA A 190 7.95 14.24 18.19
C ALA A 190 6.52 14.57 17.74
N THR A 191 6.16 15.85 17.78
CA THR A 191 4.91 16.39 17.24
C THR A 191 5.20 17.10 15.92
N VAL A 192 4.45 16.80 14.86
CA VAL A 192 4.71 17.33 13.49
C VAL A 192 3.44 17.71 12.75
N GLY A 193 3.55 18.60 11.75
CA GLY A 193 2.41 19.08 10.96
C GLY A 193 1.83 18.02 10.01
N GLY A 194 2.60 16.98 9.70
CA GLY A 194 2.18 15.85 8.87
C GLY A 194 3.36 14.92 8.60
N PHE A 195 3.10 13.65 8.30
CA PHE A 195 4.13 12.66 7.97
C PHE A 195 3.79 11.94 6.67
N THR A 196 4.68 12.03 5.69
CA THR A 196 4.65 11.23 4.47
C THR A 196 5.75 10.18 4.54
N LEU A 197 5.37 8.91 4.40
CA LEU A 197 6.30 7.80 4.19
C LEU A 197 6.32 7.48 2.70
N THR A 198 7.10 8.24 1.94
CA THR A 198 7.26 7.98 0.50
C THR A 198 8.05 6.69 0.27
N GLN A 199 9.18 6.55 0.94
CA GLN A 199 9.94 5.29 1.10
C GLN A 199 10.64 5.28 2.49
N GLY A 200 11.45 4.26 2.78
CA GLY A 200 12.32 4.25 3.97
C GLY A 200 11.73 3.53 5.18
N THR A 201 12.08 3.98 6.40
CA THR A 201 11.68 3.34 7.66
C THR A 201 11.63 4.34 8.82
N ILE A 202 10.52 4.40 9.54
CA ILE A 202 10.44 5.10 10.84
C ILE A 202 10.54 4.08 11.98
N GLU A 203 11.35 4.37 13.01
CA GLU A 203 11.74 3.39 14.04
C GLU A 203 12.20 4.02 15.37
N GLY A 204 12.74 3.20 16.26
CA GLY A 204 13.40 3.65 17.49
C GLY A 204 12.54 3.58 18.75
N ASN A 205 11.39 2.90 18.73
CA ASN A 205 10.44 2.74 19.84
C ASN A 205 9.84 4.05 20.41
N GLY A 206 10.20 5.22 19.87
CA GLY A 206 9.58 6.50 20.19
C GLY A 206 8.21 6.69 19.56
N THR A 207 7.62 7.85 19.80
CA THR A 207 6.25 8.19 19.37
C THR A 207 6.22 9.42 18.47
N LEU A 208 5.73 9.25 17.24
CA LEU A 208 5.44 10.35 16.31
C LEU A 208 3.96 10.70 16.39
N THR A 209 3.66 11.97 16.67
CA THR A 209 2.31 12.54 16.63
C THR A 209 2.19 13.47 15.43
N ALA A 210 1.26 13.22 14.50
CA ALA A 210 1.08 14.01 13.29
C ALA A 210 -0.39 14.33 13.00
N SER A 211 -0.63 15.44 12.30
CA SER A 211 -1.98 15.81 11.82
C SER A 211 -2.50 14.89 10.70
N SER A 212 -1.62 14.14 10.03
CA SER A 212 -1.94 13.18 8.97
C SER A 212 -0.77 12.24 8.71
N TYR A 213 -1.05 11.00 8.30
CA TYR A 213 -0.08 9.99 7.90
C TYR A 213 -0.35 9.51 6.46
N LEU A 214 0.46 9.96 5.50
CA LEU A 214 0.37 9.53 4.10
C LEU A 214 1.43 8.47 3.82
N LEU A 215 1.04 7.20 3.76
CA LEU A 215 1.98 6.09 3.59
C LEU A 215 1.97 5.57 2.15
N ARG A 216 3.14 5.34 1.56
CA ARG A 216 3.30 4.84 0.19
C ARG A 216 4.06 3.51 0.12
N SER A 217 5.24 3.44 0.71
CA SER A 217 6.10 2.25 0.74
C SER A 217 7.05 2.30 1.95
N GLY A 218 7.38 1.16 2.57
CA GLY A 218 8.41 1.08 3.62
C GLY A 218 7.94 0.44 4.94
N ASN A 219 8.54 0.87 6.06
CA ASN A 219 8.30 0.28 7.38
C ASN A 219 7.92 1.33 8.44
N VAL A 220 6.91 1.00 9.26
CA VAL A 220 6.52 1.70 10.48
C VAL A 220 6.81 0.79 11.67
N ASN A 221 7.97 1.02 12.29
CA ASN A 221 8.45 0.35 13.50
C ASN A 221 8.47 1.30 14.72
N ALA A 222 7.97 2.53 14.58
CA ALA A 222 7.72 3.49 15.66
C ALA A 222 6.21 3.52 16.00
N ILE A 223 5.85 4.14 17.12
CA ILE A 223 4.44 4.34 17.51
C ILE A 223 3.91 5.60 16.80
N LEU A 224 2.85 5.47 15.99
CA LEU A 224 2.09 6.61 15.48
C LEU A 224 0.98 7.01 16.47
N ALA A 225 0.73 8.30 16.66
CA ALA A 225 -0.19 8.83 17.69
C ALA A 225 -1.00 10.07 17.26
N GLY A 226 -2.00 10.45 18.06
CA GLY A 226 -2.84 11.63 17.83
C GLY A 226 -3.99 11.40 16.85
N THR A 227 -4.68 12.47 16.44
CA THR A 227 -5.95 12.41 15.69
C THR A 227 -5.79 12.33 14.17
N GLY A 228 -4.56 12.30 13.65
CA GLY A 228 -4.32 12.30 12.20
C GLY A 228 -4.79 11.01 11.52
N ASN A 229 -5.53 11.16 10.40
CA ASN A 229 -5.92 10.02 9.56
C ASN A 229 -4.69 9.36 8.92
N LEU A 230 -4.77 8.04 8.72
CA LEU A 230 -3.78 7.25 7.98
C LEU A 230 -4.35 6.92 6.60
N GLU A 231 -3.70 7.40 5.53
CA GLU A 231 -4.01 7.00 4.16
C GLU A 231 -2.85 6.19 3.55
N LYS A 232 -3.13 4.95 3.12
CA LYS A 232 -2.22 4.12 2.34
C LYS A 232 -2.52 4.28 0.84
N THR A 233 -1.60 4.94 0.14
CA THR A 233 -1.68 5.25 -1.31
C THR A 233 -0.53 4.61 -2.09
N GLY A 234 -0.60 4.64 -3.43
CA GLY A 234 0.47 4.16 -4.31
C GLY A 234 0.67 2.65 -4.28
N SER A 235 1.41 2.10 -5.25
CA SER A 235 1.50 0.64 -5.48
C SER A 235 2.38 -0.13 -4.48
N GLY A 236 3.18 0.53 -3.65
CA GLY A 236 4.08 -0.12 -2.71
C GLY A 236 3.37 -0.81 -1.54
N SER A 237 4.09 -1.70 -0.84
CA SER A 237 3.67 -2.28 0.44
C SER A 237 4.25 -1.48 1.62
N VAL A 238 3.44 -1.28 2.66
CA VAL A 238 3.86 -0.66 3.93
C VAL A 238 3.63 -1.64 5.07
N TRP A 239 4.69 -1.94 5.81
CA TRP A 239 4.63 -2.81 6.99
C TRP A 239 4.46 -2.00 8.26
N VAL A 240 3.43 -2.31 9.05
CA VAL A 240 3.21 -1.74 10.38
C VAL A 240 3.48 -2.83 11.42
N ARG A 241 4.41 -2.57 12.34
CA ARG A 241 4.89 -3.58 13.32
C ARG A 241 4.81 -3.16 14.79
N SER A 242 4.30 -1.96 15.07
CA SER A 242 4.25 -1.37 16.41
C SER A 242 2.82 -1.05 16.84
N ALA A 243 2.61 -1.00 18.15
CA ALA A 243 1.31 -0.70 18.76
C ALA A 243 0.99 0.81 18.66
N ASN A 244 0.54 1.25 17.48
CA ASN A 244 0.13 2.63 17.28
C ASN A 244 -1.14 2.96 18.07
N ILE A 245 -1.27 4.24 18.40
CA ILE A 245 -2.32 4.83 19.25
C ILE A 245 -2.93 6.09 18.58
N PHE A 246 -2.83 6.21 17.26
CA PHE A 246 -3.48 7.26 16.50
C PHE A 246 -4.98 6.95 16.36
N THR A 247 -5.84 7.92 16.63
CA THR A 247 -7.31 7.77 16.64
C THR A 247 -8.00 8.29 15.38
N GLY A 248 -7.22 8.70 14.37
CA GLY A 248 -7.72 9.00 13.04
C GLY A 248 -8.20 7.74 12.31
N SER A 249 -9.06 7.93 11.31
CA SER A 249 -9.51 6.85 10.43
C SER A 249 -8.38 6.29 9.56
N THR A 250 -8.51 5.03 9.13
CA THR A 250 -7.57 4.38 8.21
C THR A 250 -8.23 4.13 6.86
N LEU A 251 -7.67 4.70 5.79
CA LEU A 251 -8.08 4.49 4.40
C LEU A 251 -6.96 3.82 3.61
N ILE A 252 -7.30 2.79 2.82
CA ILE A 252 -6.36 2.02 2.01
C ILE A 252 -6.84 2.10 0.56
N SER A 253 -6.37 3.11 -0.16
CA SER A 253 -6.78 3.47 -1.52
C SER A 253 -5.86 2.89 -2.62
N GLY A 254 -4.67 2.39 -2.26
CA GLY A 254 -3.81 1.67 -3.21
C GLY A 254 -2.61 0.95 -2.59
N GLY A 255 -2.09 -0.06 -3.29
CA GLY A 255 -1.00 -0.92 -2.82
C GLY A 255 -1.40 -1.72 -1.58
N GLU A 256 -0.47 -2.00 -0.68
CA GLU A 256 -0.71 -2.92 0.44
C GLU A 256 -0.35 -2.33 1.80
N LEU A 257 -1.24 -2.42 2.79
CA LEU A 257 -0.93 -2.24 4.20
C LEU A 257 -0.83 -3.61 4.86
N ILE A 258 0.30 -3.90 5.50
CA ILE A 258 0.56 -5.19 6.16
C ILE A 258 0.62 -4.96 7.67
N LEU A 259 -0.28 -5.63 8.39
CA LEU A 259 -0.35 -5.64 9.86
C LEU A 259 0.19 -6.97 10.38
N SER A 260 1.31 -6.92 11.09
CA SER A 260 1.85 -8.06 11.86
C SER A 260 1.48 -7.97 13.34
N ALA A 261 1.85 -8.98 14.15
CA ALA A 261 1.59 -9.00 15.59
C ALA A 261 1.93 -7.66 16.28
N ASN A 262 1.06 -7.23 17.18
CA ASN A 262 1.05 -5.93 17.86
C ASN A 262 0.86 -4.67 16.97
N ALA A 263 0.53 -4.79 15.68
CA ALA A 263 0.20 -3.63 14.85
C ALA A 263 -1.10 -2.95 15.32
N GLY A 264 -0.97 -1.88 16.10
CA GLY A 264 -2.10 -1.11 16.60
C GLY A 264 -2.74 -0.28 15.50
N LEU A 265 -4.05 -0.44 15.31
CA LEU A 265 -4.95 0.57 14.76
C LEU A 265 -5.95 0.90 15.87
N ASP A 266 -6.44 2.14 15.95
CA ASP A 266 -7.33 2.52 17.06
C ASP A 266 -8.67 1.78 17.02
N GLN A 267 -9.02 1.22 18.18
CA GLN A 267 -10.26 0.51 18.47
C GLN A 267 -11.50 1.39 18.25
N SER A 268 -11.39 2.72 18.38
CA SER A 268 -12.50 3.66 18.14
C SER A 268 -12.71 4.04 16.66
N SER A 269 -11.76 3.66 15.78
CA SER A 269 -11.69 4.03 14.37
C SER A 269 -12.12 2.90 13.42
N SER A 270 -12.69 3.26 12.26
CA SER A 270 -13.00 2.31 11.18
C SER A 270 -11.89 2.28 10.13
N VAL A 271 -11.57 1.08 9.65
CA VAL A 271 -10.66 0.85 8.51
C VAL A 271 -11.49 0.69 7.24
N THR A 272 -11.07 1.31 6.14
CA THR A 272 -11.76 1.23 4.83
C THR A 272 -10.77 0.88 3.71
N VAL A 273 -11.08 -0.16 2.94
CA VAL A 273 -10.24 -0.68 1.85
C VAL A 273 -10.92 -0.39 0.51
N SER A 274 -10.43 0.64 -0.20
CA SER A 274 -11.07 1.24 -1.38
C SER A 274 -10.13 1.20 -2.59
N GLY A 275 -9.67 0.00 -2.96
CA GLY A 275 -8.77 -0.25 -4.10
C GLY A 275 -7.40 -0.82 -3.74
N GLY A 276 -6.96 -0.73 -2.48
CA GLY A 276 -5.74 -1.40 -2.01
C GLY A 276 -5.99 -2.78 -1.39
N ARG A 277 -4.94 -3.31 -0.74
CA ARG A 277 -4.92 -4.58 0.00
C ARG A 277 -4.62 -4.30 1.47
N LEU A 278 -5.38 -4.91 2.37
CA LEU A 278 -5.09 -4.99 3.79
C LEU A 278 -4.75 -6.43 4.14
N THR A 279 -3.49 -6.69 4.48
CA THR A 279 -3.01 -8.02 4.86
C THR A 279 -2.83 -8.08 6.37
N ILE A 280 -3.53 -8.99 7.04
CA ILE A 280 -3.48 -9.18 8.50
C ILE A 280 -3.00 -10.60 8.78
N SER A 281 -1.76 -10.71 9.27
CA SER A 281 -1.16 -12.01 9.58
C SER A 281 -1.34 -12.43 11.03
N GLU A 282 -1.42 -11.49 11.97
CA GLU A 282 -1.84 -11.73 13.35
C GLU A 282 -2.17 -10.40 14.06
N LEU A 283 -3.31 -10.29 14.75
CA LEU A 283 -3.55 -9.23 15.73
C LEU A 283 -3.70 -9.81 17.14
N THR A 284 -2.75 -9.44 18.00
CA THR A 284 -2.66 -9.80 19.41
C THR A 284 -3.27 -8.70 20.29
N GLY A 285 -4.38 -9.00 20.97
CA GLY A 285 -4.93 -8.15 22.04
C GLY A 285 -5.55 -6.80 21.63
N GLN A 286 -5.78 -6.56 20.33
CA GLN A 286 -6.39 -5.33 19.82
C GLN A 286 -7.66 -5.63 19.02
N ASN A 287 -8.68 -4.79 19.17
CA ASN A 287 -9.88 -4.77 18.34
C ASN A 287 -9.82 -3.60 17.34
N ILE A 288 -10.51 -3.72 16.22
CA ILE A 288 -10.77 -2.61 15.28
C ILE A 288 -12.28 -2.31 15.30
N LYS A 289 -12.73 -1.05 15.24
CA LYS A 289 -14.19 -0.79 15.32
C LYS A 289 -14.97 -1.49 14.22
N ARG A 290 -14.46 -1.42 13.00
CA ARG A 290 -15.02 -2.01 11.78
C ARG A 290 -13.95 -2.09 10.69
N VAL A 291 -14.01 -3.11 9.85
CA VAL A 291 -13.36 -3.11 8.55
C VAL A 291 -14.42 -3.05 7.45
N ASN A 292 -14.38 -2.01 6.62
CA ASN A 292 -15.12 -1.91 5.36
C ASN A 292 -14.18 -2.33 4.22
N VAL A 293 -14.61 -3.27 3.38
CA VAL A 293 -13.86 -3.78 2.23
C VAL A 293 -14.68 -3.47 0.99
N ASP A 294 -14.44 -2.30 0.39
CA ASP A 294 -15.34 -1.75 -0.62
C ASP A 294 -14.97 -2.19 -2.04
N SER A 295 -13.79 -1.80 -2.52
CA SER A 295 -13.30 -2.13 -3.87
C SER A 295 -11.86 -2.65 -3.87
N GLY A 296 -11.42 -3.19 -2.73
CA GLY A 296 -10.10 -3.77 -2.52
C GLY A 296 -10.18 -5.11 -1.79
N SER A 297 -9.04 -5.60 -1.29
CA SER A 297 -8.95 -6.92 -0.65
C SER A 297 -8.58 -6.82 0.83
N LEU A 298 -9.30 -7.53 1.69
CA LEU A 298 -8.87 -7.90 3.04
C LEU A 298 -8.35 -9.35 2.99
N VAL A 299 -7.10 -9.57 3.41
CA VAL A 299 -6.44 -10.88 3.41
C VAL A 299 -6.07 -11.27 4.83
N LEU A 300 -6.63 -12.38 5.31
CA LEU A 300 -6.49 -12.86 6.69
C LEU A 300 -5.73 -14.18 6.74
N THR A 301 -4.50 -14.19 7.26
CA THR A 301 -3.79 -15.45 7.60
C THR A 301 -3.74 -15.70 9.10
N GLY A 302 -4.32 -14.81 9.91
CA GLY A 302 -4.45 -14.96 11.35
C GLY A 302 -5.73 -14.32 11.88
N ASN A 303 -5.71 -13.88 13.14
CA ASN A 303 -6.90 -13.37 13.82
C ASN A 303 -7.07 -11.86 13.61
N LEU A 304 -8.23 -11.47 13.08
CA LEU A 304 -8.82 -10.14 13.18
C LEU A 304 -9.88 -10.13 14.30
N ARG A 305 -9.96 -9.05 15.06
CA ARG A 305 -11.09 -8.74 15.94
C ARG A 305 -11.76 -7.45 15.53
N THR A 306 -13.08 -7.45 15.50
CA THR A 306 -13.89 -6.26 15.18
C THR A 306 -15.03 -6.09 16.17
N ASP A 307 -15.28 -4.86 16.64
CA ASP A 307 -16.39 -4.56 17.57
C ASP A 307 -17.75 -4.50 16.87
N THR A 308 -17.80 -3.89 15.67
CA THR A 308 -19.02 -3.65 14.89
C THR A 308 -18.99 -4.32 13.52
N GLY A 309 -18.22 -5.40 13.42
CA GLY A 309 -18.20 -6.34 12.30
C GLY A 309 -17.21 -6.04 11.16
N THR A 310 -17.21 -6.94 10.19
CA THR A 310 -16.45 -6.85 8.93
C THR A 310 -17.44 -6.81 7.77
N HIS A 311 -17.45 -5.72 7.01
CA HIS A 311 -18.37 -5.52 5.88
C HIS A 311 -17.62 -5.64 4.55
N VAL A 312 -18.05 -6.54 3.67
CA VAL A 312 -17.55 -6.65 2.30
C VAL A 312 -18.62 -6.10 1.35
N SER A 313 -18.25 -5.13 0.51
CA SER A 313 -19.14 -4.37 -0.38
C SER A 313 -18.79 -4.59 -1.85
N ASN A 314 -19.42 -3.82 -2.76
CA ASN A 314 -19.34 -4.01 -4.21
C ASN A 314 -17.91 -3.83 -4.79
N GLY A 315 -17.27 -4.94 -5.15
CA GLY A 315 -15.89 -5.01 -5.63
C GLY A 315 -14.88 -5.47 -4.56
N GLY A 316 -15.35 -5.72 -3.33
CA GLY A 316 -14.53 -6.12 -2.20
C GLY A 316 -14.32 -7.63 -2.13
N ARG A 317 -13.10 -8.06 -1.75
CA ARG A 317 -12.76 -9.46 -1.48
C ARG A 317 -12.30 -9.65 -0.04
N LEU A 318 -12.97 -10.52 0.71
CA LEU A 318 -12.45 -11.12 1.94
C LEU A 318 -11.81 -12.46 1.57
N ILE A 319 -10.48 -12.53 1.70
CA ILE A 319 -9.65 -13.67 1.32
C ILE A 319 -8.96 -14.20 2.58
N GLY A 320 -8.74 -15.51 2.71
CA GLY A 320 -7.84 -16.03 3.74
C GLY A 320 -8.27 -17.31 4.44
N SER A 321 -7.35 -17.86 5.23
CA SER A 321 -7.58 -18.97 6.17
C SER A 321 -7.67 -18.52 7.64
N GLY A 322 -7.75 -17.21 7.88
CA GLY A 322 -7.77 -16.61 9.20
C GLY A 322 -9.15 -16.55 9.88
N PHE A 323 -9.23 -15.75 10.93
CA PHE A 323 -10.46 -15.46 11.67
C PHE A 323 -10.87 -13.99 11.46
N ALA A 324 -12.09 -13.74 10.97
CA ALA A 324 -12.52 -12.45 10.43
C ALA A 324 -13.29 -11.52 11.40
N GLY A 325 -13.31 -11.86 12.69
CA GLY A 325 -13.97 -11.08 13.74
C GLY A 325 -14.88 -11.94 14.63
N GLU A 326 -15.04 -11.55 15.90
CA GLU A 326 -15.99 -12.16 16.84
C GLU A 326 -17.43 -11.67 16.59
N SER A 327 -17.57 -10.45 16.08
CA SER A 327 -18.83 -9.87 15.57
C SER A 327 -19.13 -10.26 14.11
N ASP A 328 -20.28 -9.81 13.61
CA ASP A 328 -20.84 -10.17 12.31
C ASP A 328 -19.91 -9.87 11.12
N VAL A 329 -19.70 -10.88 10.28
CA VAL A 329 -19.11 -10.74 8.94
C VAL A 329 -20.26 -10.65 7.93
N THR A 330 -20.36 -9.54 7.22
CA THR A 330 -21.46 -9.27 6.28
C THR A 330 -20.95 -9.19 4.84
N ILE A 331 -21.43 -10.09 3.99
CA ILE A 331 -21.14 -10.09 2.54
C ILE A 331 -22.33 -9.44 1.83
N ASN A 332 -22.12 -8.22 1.30
CA ASN A 332 -23.14 -7.41 0.63
C ASN A 332 -23.11 -7.60 -0.89
N ARG A 333 -24.05 -6.95 -1.61
CA ARG A 333 -24.09 -6.96 -3.08
C ARG A 333 -22.72 -6.67 -3.69
N GLY A 334 -22.24 -7.59 -4.54
CA GLY A 334 -20.96 -7.46 -5.25
C GLY A 334 -19.72 -7.65 -4.36
N GLY A 335 -19.89 -7.98 -3.08
CA GLY A 335 -18.83 -8.41 -2.19
C GLY A 335 -18.61 -9.92 -2.28
N VAL A 336 -17.36 -10.34 -2.14
CA VAL A 336 -16.93 -11.73 -2.30
C VAL A 336 -16.25 -12.23 -1.02
N ILE A 337 -16.61 -13.42 -0.55
CA ILE A 337 -15.80 -14.21 0.38
C ILE A 337 -15.15 -15.37 -0.39
N GLU A 338 -13.85 -15.55 -0.17
CA GLU A 338 -12.95 -16.48 -0.89
C GLU A 338 -12.01 -17.11 0.16
N PRO A 339 -12.38 -18.24 0.78
CA PRO A 339 -11.55 -18.90 1.78
C PRO A 339 -10.20 -19.34 1.22
N GLY A 340 -9.26 -19.67 2.11
CA GLY A 340 -7.95 -20.18 1.73
C GLY A 340 -6.95 -19.10 1.30
N VAL A 341 -5.89 -19.52 0.63
CA VAL A 341 -4.89 -18.60 0.05
C VAL A 341 -5.34 -18.16 -1.35
N GLU A 342 -4.78 -17.09 -1.89
CA GLU A 342 -5.24 -16.55 -3.18
C GLU A 342 -5.01 -17.56 -4.33
N ASN A 343 -6.11 -18.20 -4.77
CA ASN A 343 -6.17 -19.36 -5.68
C ASN A 343 -5.64 -20.69 -5.08
N GLY A 344 -5.91 -20.94 -3.80
CA GLY A 344 -5.69 -22.24 -3.15
C GLY A 344 -6.62 -22.42 -1.95
N VAL A 345 -7.14 -23.62 -1.77
CA VAL A 345 -8.24 -23.93 -0.85
C VAL A 345 -7.92 -23.68 0.63
N GLY A 346 -8.95 -23.46 1.46
CA GLY A 346 -8.79 -23.47 2.92
C GLY A 346 -10.05 -23.21 3.75
N THR A 347 -9.87 -23.02 5.06
CA THR A 347 -10.97 -22.66 5.98
C THR A 347 -10.87 -21.20 6.44
N ILE A 348 -11.87 -20.37 6.15
CA ILE A 348 -12.01 -19.07 6.81
C ILE A 348 -12.97 -19.18 8.01
N THR A 349 -12.63 -18.57 9.14
CA THR A 349 -13.46 -18.60 10.36
C THR A 349 -14.07 -17.22 10.61
N THR A 350 -15.31 -17.17 11.09
CA THR A 350 -16.09 -15.93 11.32
C THR A 350 -16.85 -16.01 12.65
N GLY A 351 -17.36 -14.87 13.14
CA GLY A 351 -18.34 -14.80 14.23
C GLY A 351 -19.71 -15.29 13.75
N ASN A 352 -20.67 -14.38 13.64
CA ASN A 352 -21.83 -14.59 12.77
C ASN A 352 -21.45 -14.31 11.30
N LEU A 353 -22.17 -14.92 10.36
CA LEU A 353 -22.06 -14.67 8.93
C LEU A 353 -23.41 -14.26 8.34
N LEU A 354 -23.48 -13.07 7.75
CA LEU A 354 -24.64 -12.55 7.05
C LEU A 354 -24.38 -12.50 5.54
N LEU A 355 -25.15 -13.27 4.77
CA LEU A 355 -25.04 -13.37 3.32
C LEU A 355 -26.22 -12.64 2.66
N ASN A 356 -26.01 -11.39 2.26
CA ASN A 356 -27.05 -10.52 1.70
C ASN A 356 -27.23 -10.71 0.19
N SER A 357 -28.38 -10.24 -0.34
CA SER A 357 -28.73 -10.27 -1.76
C SER A 357 -27.61 -9.79 -2.69
N GLY A 358 -27.28 -10.59 -3.71
CA GLY A 358 -26.23 -10.29 -4.69
C GLY A 358 -24.78 -10.35 -4.16
N GLY A 359 -24.55 -10.80 -2.92
CA GLY A 359 -23.21 -11.18 -2.45
C GLY A 359 -22.73 -12.50 -3.08
N THR A 360 -21.44 -12.81 -2.95
CA THR A 360 -20.83 -14.03 -3.54
C THR A 360 -19.98 -14.79 -2.52
N TYR A 361 -20.13 -16.11 -2.50
CA TYR A 361 -19.15 -17.05 -1.94
C TYR A 361 -18.46 -17.74 -3.12
N ARG A 362 -17.17 -17.44 -3.32
CA ARG A 362 -16.31 -18.21 -4.20
C ARG A 362 -15.81 -19.44 -3.43
N TRP A 363 -16.13 -20.60 -3.97
CA TRP A 363 -15.77 -21.91 -3.44
C TRP A 363 -14.81 -22.59 -4.41
N ASP A 364 -13.53 -22.55 -4.09
CA ASP A 364 -12.49 -23.24 -4.83
C ASP A 364 -12.40 -24.72 -4.38
N VAL A 365 -12.14 -25.62 -5.34
CA VAL A 365 -11.98 -27.07 -5.08
C VAL A 365 -10.75 -27.62 -5.82
N GLN A 366 -9.90 -28.32 -5.06
CA GLN A 366 -8.63 -28.90 -5.50
C GLN A 366 -8.64 -30.44 -5.52
N ASP A 367 -9.41 -31.11 -4.64
CA ASP A 367 -9.83 -32.51 -4.83
C ASP A 367 -11.26 -32.71 -4.32
N SER A 368 -12.18 -33.08 -5.22
CA SER A 368 -13.58 -33.35 -4.89
C SER A 368 -13.83 -34.62 -4.05
N LEU A 369 -12.81 -35.41 -3.75
CA LEU A 369 -12.88 -36.63 -2.94
C LEU A 369 -12.10 -36.54 -1.61
N GLY A 370 -11.48 -35.39 -1.31
CA GLY A 370 -10.72 -35.12 -0.08
C GLY A 370 -11.57 -34.66 1.11
N GLU A 371 -11.05 -33.73 1.91
CA GLU A 371 -11.71 -33.20 3.12
C GLU A 371 -12.01 -31.69 3.05
N SER A 372 -13.04 -31.26 3.81
CA SER A 372 -13.51 -29.87 3.81
C SER A 372 -12.57 -28.93 4.54
N GLY A 373 -12.10 -27.91 3.85
CA GLY A 373 -11.15 -26.92 4.36
C GLY A 373 -9.67 -27.28 4.14
N SER A 374 -9.38 -28.41 3.49
CA SER A 374 -8.04 -28.84 3.06
C SER A 374 -7.96 -29.13 1.55
N ASP A 375 -9.03 -29.65 0.96
CA ASP A 375 -9.10 -30.05 -0.45
C ASP A 375 -10.20 -29.29 -1.22
N TRP A 376 -11.10 -28.62 -0.50
CA TRP A 376 -12.03 -27.60 -0.98
C TRP A 376 -12.32 -26.57 0.11
N ASP A 377 -12.87 -25.41 -0.28
CA ASP A 377 -13.11 -24.31 0.65
C ASP A 377 -14.20 -24.57 1.70
N LEU A 378 -13.97 -24.04 2.91
CA LEU A 378 -14.91 -24.11 4.02
C LEU A 378 -15.05 -22.74 4.71
N ILE A 379 -16.28 -22.28 4.90
CA ILE A 379 -16.57 -21.20 5.85
C ILE A 379 -16.99 -21.81 7.19
N ARG A 380 -16.39 -21.34 8.29
CA ARG A 380 -16.74 -21.74 9.66
C ARG A 380 -17.25 -20.55 10.45
N ALA A 381 -18.57 -20.42 10.61
CA ALA A 381 -19.16 -19.48 11.55
C ALA A 381 -19.13 -20.06 12.97
N ASN A 382 -18.58 -19.31 13.92
CA ASN A 382 -18.62 -19.67 15.33
C ASN A 382 -19.95 -19.25 15.99
N GLY A 383 -20.73 -18.40 15.32
CA GLY A 383 -22.11 -18.05 15.64
C GLY A 383 -23.10 -18.57 14.58
N ASN A 384 -24.06 -17.72 14.22
CA ASN A 384 -25.09 -18.02 13.23
C ASN A 384 -24.58 -17.81 11.79
N LEU A 385 -25.08 -18.61 10.85
CA LEU A 385 -25.04 -18.28 9.41
C LEU A 385 -26.46 -17.93 8.97
N THR A 386 -26.65 -16.78 8.34
CA THR A 386 -27.95 -16.32 7.85
C THR A 386 -27.86 -15.83 6.40
N VAL A 387 -28.62 -16.47 5.52
CA VAL A 387 -28.83 -16.06 4.13
C VAL A 387 -30.06 -15.14 4.08
N ALA A 388 -29.79 -13.87 3.81
CA ALA A 388 -30.77 -12.78 3.78
C ALA A 388 -31.05 -12.26 2.36
N SER A 389 -30.68 -13.04 1.34
CA SER A 389 -31.00 -12.79 -0.07
C SER A 389 -32.50 -12.89 -0.38
N THR A 390 -32.88 -12.67 -1.64
CA THR A 390 -34.28 -12.76 -2.11
C THR A 390 -34.38 -13.51 -3.44
N SER A 391 -35.57 -14.00 -3.82
CA SER A 391 -35.77 -14.67 -5.11
C SER A 391 -35.56 -13.77 -6.33
N SER A 392 -35.77 -12.47 -6.17
CA SER A 392 -35.44 -11.45 -7.17
C SER A 392 -33.96 -11.09 -7.25
N ASP A 393 -33.18 -11.44 -6.23
CA ASP A 393 -31.79 -10.98 -6.05
C ASP A 393 -31.06 -11.96 -5.11
N ARG A 394 -30.59 -13.06 -5.71
CA ARG A 394 -30.07 -14.24 -5.01
C ARG A 394 -28.61 -14.05 -4.57
N PHE A 395 -28.16 -14.84 -3.60
CA PHE A 395 -26.75 -14.92 -3.23
C PHE A 395 -26.02 -15.90 -4.16
N ILE A 396 -24.81 -15.60 -4.60
CA ILE A 396 -24.10 -16.40 -5.61
C ILE A 396 -23.15 -17.39 -4.93
N PHE A 397 -23.36 -18.68 -5.15
CA PHE A 397 -22.37 -19.74 -4.90
C PHE A 397 -21.59 -19.98 -6.20
N PHE A 398 -20.30 -19.71 -6.15
CA PHE A 398 -19.43 -19.61 -7.32
C PHE A 398 -18.37 -20.71 -7.26
N VAL A 399 -18.67 -21.84 -7.91
CA VAL A 399 -17.97 -23.12 -7.81
C VAL A 399 -16.82 -23.17 -8.81
N ASN A 400 -15.58 -23.24 -8.34
CA ASN A 400 -14.39 -23.07 -9.17
C ASN A 400 -13.40 -24.24 -9.03
N GLY A 401 -13.23 -25.01 -10.09
CA GLY A 401 -12.26 -26.11 -10.12
C GLY A 401 -10.82 -25.61 -10.32
N LEU A 402 -9.97 -25.84 -9.32
CA LEU A 402 -8.54 -25.52 -9.34
C LEU A 402 -7.73 -26.63 -10.04
N GLY A 403 -7.84 -26.71 -11.36
CA GLY A 403 -7.04 -27.60 -12.20
C GLY A 403 -7.50 -29.06 -12.24
N VAL A 404 -8.35 -29.50 -11.31
CA VAL A 404 -8.98 -30.84 -11.32
C VAL A 404 -10.25 -30.89 -12.15
N ALA A 405 -10.42 -31.94 -12.95
CA ALA A 405 -11.68 -32.24 -13.60
C ALA A 405 -12.74 -32.67 -12.56
N PRO A 406 -14.02 -32.31 -12.73
CA PRO A 406 -15.07 -32.72 -11.80
C PRO A 406 -15.31 -34.23 -11.85
N VAL A 407 -15.38 -34.88 -10.68
CA VAL A 407 -15.91 -36.25 -10.57
C VAL A 407 -17.44 -36.17 -10.68
N VAL A 408 -17.99 -36.65 -11.80
CA VAL A 408 -19.43 -36.70 -12.02
C VAL A 408 -19.99 -38.00 -11.40
N PRO A 409 -21.01 -37.95 -10.53
CA PRO A 409 -21.62 -39.16 -9.98
C PRO A 409 -22.32 -39.98 -11.07
N ALA A 410 -22.52 -41.27 -10.78
CA ALA A 410 -23.37 -42.12 -11.60
C ALA A 410 -24.82 -41.60 -11.65
N VAL A 411 -25.54 -41.92 -12.73
CA VAL A 411 -26.97 -41.65 -12.86
C VAL A 411 -27.74 -42.29 -11.68
N GLY A 412 -28.59 -41.51 -11.01
CA GLY A 412 -29.29 -41.91 -9.79
C GLY A 412 -28.51 -41.69 -8.49
N SER A 413 -27.26 -41.20 -8.57
CA SER A 413 -26.39 -40.92 -7.43
C SER A 413 -26.05 -39.42 -7.29
N SER A 414 -25.50 -39.05 -6.13
CA SER A 414 -25.07 -37.69 -5.80
C SER A 414 -23.73 -37.65 -5.07
N LEU A 415 -22.99 -36.56 -5.23
CA LEU A 415 -21.86 -36.17 -4.38
C LEU A 415 -22.22 -34.91 -3.61
N SER A 416 -21.74 -34.78 -2.37
CA SER A 416 -22.02 -33.65 -1.47
C SER A 416 -20.78 -33.19 -0.73
N TRP A 417 -20.54 -31.88 -0.72
CA TRP A 417 -19.39 -31.23 -0.08
C TRP A 417 -19.86 -30.30 1.05
N GLU A 418 -19.29 -30.41 2.26
CA GLU A 418 -19.53 -29.45 3.34
C GLU A 418 -18.85 -28.12 2.95
N VAL A 419 -19.63 -27.11 2.59
CA VAL A 419 -19.12 -25.80 2.12
C VAL A 419 -19.18 -24.72 3.19
N ALA A 420 -20.05 -24.88 4.19
CA ALA A 420 -20.06 -24.04 5.39
C ALA A 420 -20.54 -24.80 6.63
N ARG A 421 -20.03 -24.39 7.79
CA ARG A 421 -20.42 -24.84 9.13
C ARG A 421 -20.82 -23.65 9.99
N PHE A 422 -21.80 -23.81 10.86
CA PHE A 422 -22.17 -22.83 11.88
C PHE A 422 -22.45 -23.51 13.24
N SER A 423 -22.51 -22.73 14.32
CA SER A 423 -22.70 -23.31 15.68
C SER A 423 -24.16 -23.46 16.07
N SER A 424 -25.01 -22.51 15.66
CA SER A 424 -26.46 -22.50 15.92
C SER A 424 -27.19 -21.54 14.97
N GLY A 425 -28.51 -21.36 15.13
CA GLY A 425 -29.27 -20.29 14.48
C GLY A 425 -29.98 -20.65 13.16
N GLN A 426 -30.84 -19.74 12.68
CA GLN A 426 -31.58 -19.92 11.44
C GLN A 426 -30.73 -19.56 10.21
N LEU A 427 -30.68 -20.52 9.29
CA LEU A 427 -30.02 -20.37 7.99
C LEU A 427 -30.70 -19.36 7.05
N TYR A 428 -32.01 -19.17 7.14
CA TYR A 428 -32.84 -18.50 6.13
C TYR A 428 -33.89 -17.59 6.77
N GLN A 429 -34.42 -16.64 6.01
CA GLN A 429 -35.66 -15.93 6.36
C GLN A 429 -36.77 -16.96 6.64
N THR A 430 -37.49 -16.81 7.76
CA THR A 430 -38.42 -17.84 8.25
C THR A 430 -39.52 -18.14 7.24
N GLY A 431 -39.49 -19.35 6.65
CA GLY A 431 -40.48 -19.81 5.67
C GLY A 431 -40.08 -19.64 4.19
N ALA A 432 -38.88 -19.13 3.89
CA ALA A 432 -38.36 -19.09 2.52
C ALA A 432 -37.88 -20.46 2.03
N ASP A 433 -38.10 -20.75 0.74
CA ASP A 433 -37.49 -21.91 0.07
C ASP A 433 -36.01 -21.65 -0.19
N LEU A 434 -35.16 -22.56 0.27
CA LEU A 434 -33.71 -22.55 0.11
C LEU A 434 -33.29 -22.32 -1.36
N SER A 435 -33.92 -23.06 -2.28
CA SER A 435 -33.61 -23.03 -3.73
C SER A 435 -33.89 -21.69 -4.39
N ALA A 436 -34.78 -20.88 -3.79
CA ALA A 436 -35.09 -19.54 -4.27
C ALA A 436 -34.09 -18.48 -3.78
N LEU A 437 -33.17 -18.79 -2.85
CA LEU A 437 -32.28 -17.81 -2.21
C LEU A 437 -30.86 -17.77 -2.80
N TYR A 438 -30.42 -18.81 -3.50
CA TYR A 438 -29.08 -18.87 -4.09
C TYR A 438 -29.10 -19.04 -5.61
N ASP A 439 -28.05 -18.59 -6.27
CA ASP A 439 -27.68 -18.94 -7.64
C ASP A 439 -26.38 -19.75 -7.63
N ILE A 440 -26.25 -20.73 -8.52
CA ILE A 440 -25.00 -21.51 -8.65
C ILE A 440 -24.38 -21.20 -10.00
N GLN A 441 -23.11 -20.81 -9.97
CA GLN A 441 -22.33 -20.48 -11.16
C GLN A 441 -21.04 -21.31 -11.14
N LEU A 442 -20.68 -21.89 -12.29
CA LEU A 442 -19.52 -22.76 -12.43
C LEU A 442 -18.38 -22.00 -13.12
N TYR A 443 -17.15 -22.18 -12.63
CA TYR A 443 -15.92 -21.57 -13.13
C TYR A 443 -14.77 -22.59 -13.17
N GLY A 444 -13.60 -22.14 -13.67
CA GLY A 444 -12.39 -22.95 -13.75
C GLY A 444 -12.55 -24.19 -14.63
N THR A 445 -11.94 -25.30 -14.21
CA THR A 445 -12.04 -26.59 -14.94
C THR A 445 -13.45 -27.19 -14.94
N TRP A 446 -14.32 -26.83 -13.99
CA TRP A 446 -15.68 -27.37 -13.90
C TRP A 446 -16.62 -26.70 -14.91
N ALA A 447 -16.43 -25.41 -15.17
CA ALA A 447 -17.04 -24.75 -16.33
C ALA A 447 -16.51 -25.31 -17.66
N ALA A 448 -15.18 -25.52 -17.76
CA ALA A 448 -14.57 -26.06 -18.96
C ALA A 448 -15.01 -27.51 -19.28
N ALA A 449 -15.46 -28.27 -18.28
CA ALA A 449 -16.05 -29.59 -18.43
C ALA A 449 -17.51 -29.56 -18.98
N GLY A 450 -18.13 -28.39 -19.10
CA GLY A 450 -19.48 -28.24 -19.67
C GLY A 450 -20.62 -28.79 -18.80
N LEU A 451 -20.44 -28.83 -17.47
CA LEU A 451 -21.50 -29.21 -16.54
C LEU A 451 -22.64 -28.17 -16.54
N ASP A 452 -23.88 -28.63 -16.37
CA ASP A 452 -25.05 -27.77 -16.18
C ASP A 452 -25.14 -27.37 -14.69
N PRO A 453 -25.20 -26.07 -14.34
CA PRO A 453 -25.41 -25.61 -12.96
C PRO A 453 -26.68 -26.20 -12.30
N GLN A 454 -27.69 -26.60 -13.08
CA GLN A 454 -28.92 -27.24 -12.58
C GLN A 454 -28.71 -28.64 -11.99
N LEU A 455 -27.55 -29.26 -12.19
CA LEU A 455 -27.16 -30.50 -11.49
C LEU A 455 -26.79 -30.24 -10.02
N PHE A 456 -26.59 -28.97 -9.64
CA PHE A 456 -26.15 -28.58 -8.31
C PHE A 456 -27.29 -27.99 -7.48
N SER A 457 -27.22 -28.20 -6.17
CA SER A 457 -28.12 -27.59 -5.18
C SER A 457 -27.38 -27.32 -3.88
N ILE A 458 -27.81 -26.29 -3.14
CA ILE A 458 -27.44 -26.10 -1.74
C ILE A 458 -28.53 -26.74 -0.87
N THR A 459 -28.11 -27.57 0.07
CA THR A 459 -28.97 -28.14 1.13
C THR A 459 -28.40 -27.79 2.51
N ALA A 460 -29.22 -27.91 3.55
CA ALA A 460 -28.83 -27.58 4.92
C ALA A 460 -29.21 -28.72 5.87
N LEU A 461 -28.24 -29.18 6.67
CA LEU A 461 -28.40 -30.34 7.55
C LEU A 461 -27.40 -30.23 8.72
N ASN A 462 -27.82 -30.56 9.94
CA ASN A 462 -26.96 -30.71 11.13
C ASN A 462 -25.98 -29.54 11.39
N ASN A 463 -26.46 -28.31 11.20
CA ASN A 463 -25.69 -27.06 11.31
C ASN A 463 -24.57 -26.86 10.25
N SER A 464 -24.69 -27.48 9.09
CA SER A 464 -23.82 -27.27 7.94
C SER A 464 -24.62 -27.05 6.63
N LEU A 465 -23.99 -26.34 5.69
CA LEU A 465 -24.40 -26.23 4.29
C LEU A 465 -23.66 -27.27 3.44
N TYR A 466 -24.40 -27.96 2.59
CA TYR A 466 -23.86 -28.89 1.62
C TYR A 466 -24.16 -28.43 0.20
N LEU A 467 -23.12 -28.27 -0.61
CA LEU A 467 -23.24 -28.23 -2.07
C LEU A 467 -23.37 -29.68 -2.55
N THR A 468 -24.44 -30.01 -3.25
CA THR A 468 -24.73 -31.35 -3.74
C THR A 468 -24.86 -31.34 -5.26
N MET A 469 -24.00 -32.09 -5.96
CA MET A 469 -24.21 -32.46 -7.37
C MET A 469 -24.97 -33.78 -7.43
N ALA A 470 -26.10 -33.81 -8.12
CA ALA A 470 -26.88 -35.02 -8.40
C ALA A 470 -27.12 -35.16 -9.90
N VAL A 471 -27.03 -36.39 -10.41
CA VAL A 471 -27.41 -36.71 -11.80
C VAL A 471 -28.73 -37.48 -11.76
N PRO A 472 -29.87 -36.84 -12.07
CA PRO A 472 -31.18 -37.50 -12.02
C PRO A 472 -31.25 -38.72 -12.94
N GLU A 473 -32.04 -39.72 -12.55
CA GLU A 473 -32.44 -40.76 -13.51
C GLU A 473 -33.19 -40.11 -14.69
N PRO A 474 -33.01 -40.61 -15.94
CA PRO A 474 -33.60 -40.03 -17.15
C PRO A 474 -35.12 -40.29 -17.23
N ILE A 475 -35.87 -39.57 -16.41
CA ILE A 475 -37.30 -39.73 -16.23
C ILE A 475 -38.10 -39.43 -17.51
N HIS A 476 -39.08 -40.29 -17.76
CA HIS A 476 -40.13 -40.21 -18.79
C HIS A 476 -39.71 -40.28 -20.27
N TYR A 477 -38.65 -39.62 -20.76
CA TYR A 477 -38.34 -39.61 -22.20
C TYR A 477 -38.02 -41.01 -22.77
N ALA A 478 -37.25 -41.82 -22.02
CA ALA A 478 -36.99 -43.21 -22.38
C ALA A 478 -38.26 -44.07 -22.34
N MET A 479 -39.17 -43.82 -21.38
CA MET A 479 -40.47 -44.51 -21.29
C MET A 479 -41.42 -44.12 -22.43
N ILE A 480 -41.41 -42.87 -22.89
CA ILE A 480 -42.24 -42.43 -24.03
C ILE A 480 -41.75 -43.08 -25.32
N LEU A 481 -40.43 -43.10 -25.58
CA LEU A 481 -39.86 -43.81 -26.72
C LEU A 481 -40.08 -45.33 -26.63
N GLY A 482 -39.97 -45.91 -25.45
CA GLY A 482 -40.31 -47.32 -25.17
C GLY A 482 -41.79 -47.62 -25.44
N ALA A 483 -42.71 -46.78 -24.98
CA ALA A 483 -44.15 -46.94 -25.20
C ALA A 483 -44.54 -46.76 -26.67
N VAL A 484 -43.93 -45.81 -27.39
CA VAL A 484 -44.16 -45.61 -28.84
C VAL A 484 -43.63 -46.80 -29.65
N THR A 485 -42.45 -47.32 -29.32
CA THR A 485 -41.89 -48.49 -30.01
C THR A 485 -42.66 -49.78 -29.70
N LEU A 486 -43.03 -50.03 -28.44
CA LEU A 486 -43.93 -51.12 -28.05
C LEU A 486 -45.31 -50.98 -28.70
N GLY A 487 -45.86 -49.76 -28.80
CA GLY A 487 -47.10 -49.47 -29.51
C GLY A 487 -47.02 -49.80 -31.00
N LEU A 488 -45.93 -49.43 -31.68
CA LEU A 488 -45.70 -49.80 -33.08
C LEU A 488 -45.55 -51.32 -33.27
N VAL A 489 -44.90 -52.02 -32.34
CA VAL A 489 -44.77 -53.50 -32.37
C VAL A 489 -46.13 -54.16 -32.13
N GLY A 490 -46.90 -53.69 -31.15
CA GLY A 490 -48.27 -54.16 -30.88
C GLY A 490 -49.20 -53.95 -32.07
N TYR A 491 -49.16 -52.77 -32.69
CA TYR A 491 -49.94 -52.44 -33.88
C TYR A 491 -49.56 -53.32 -35.09
N ARG A 492 -48.26 -53.55 -35.31
CA ARG A 492 -47.76 -54.48 -36.34
C ARG A 492 -48.15 -55.94 -36.08
N ARG A 493 -48.31 -56.34 -34.81
CA ARG A 493 -48.79 -57.68 -34.42
C ARG A 493 -50.30 -57.81 -34.61
N TRP A 494 -51.08 -56.80 -34.20
CA TRP A 494 -52.54 -56.75 -34.38
C TRP A 494 -52.94 -56.83 -35.86
N ARG A 495 -52.29 -56.07 -36.74
CA ARG A 495 -52.50 -56.16 -38.21
C ARG A 495 -52.12 -57.51 -38.84
N ARG A 496 -51.49 -58.43 -38.10
CA ARG A 496 -51.07 -59.76 -38.56
C ARG A 496 -51.90 -60.90 -37.96
N SER A 497 -52.82 -60.62 -37.06
CA SER A 497 -53.82 -61.61 -36.64
C SER A 497 -54.80 -61.86 -37.80
N PRO A 498 -54.96 -63.09 -38.29
CA PRO A 498 -56.05 -63.42 -39.20
C PRO A 498 -57.39 -63.18 -38.49
N LEU A 499 -58.38 -62.67 -39.22
CA LEU A 499 -59.77 -62.73 -38.76
C LEU A 499 -60.19 -64.20 -38.75
N ALA A 500 -60.40 -64.75 -37.55
CA ALA A 500 -61.00 -66.07 -37.41
C ALA A 500 -62.48 -65.98 -37.81
N ALA A 501 -62.89 -66.86 -38.72
CA ALA A 501 -64.26 -67.13 -39.14
C ALA A 501 -64.53 -68.63 -38.96
#